data_AF-A0A7C0V497-F1
#
_entry.id   AF-A0A7C0V497-F1
#
_cell.length_a   1.000
_cell.length_b   1.000
_cell.length_c   1.000
_cell.angle_alpha   90.00
_cell.angle_beta   90.00
_cell.angle_gamma   90.00
#
_symmetry.space_group_name_H-M   'P 1'
#
loop_
_entity.id
_entity.type
_entity.pdbx_description
1 polymer ?
#
loop_
_entity_poly.entity_id
_entity_poly.type
_entity_poly.pdbx_seq_one_letter_code
_entity_poly.pdbx_strand_id
1 'polypeptide(L)' 'MILGVLENMVLESSERIRGEVEAMGLKYLGSIPFDPKLEEALGDAEALLQTDFATSLNAAVSSLLPD' A
#
# COMPACT_ATOMS: atom_id res chain seq x y z
N MET A 1 -18.76 1.96 -5.27
CA MET A 1 -17.72 2.70 -6.02
C MET A 1 -16.38 2.13 -5.59
N ILE A 2 -15.51 1.77 -6.54
CA ILE A 2 -14.16 1.33 -6.22
C ILE A 2 -13.24 2.55 -6.35
N LEU A 3 -12.52 2.90 -5.27
CA LEU A 3 -11.60 4.05 -5.26
C LEU A 3 -10.28 3.75 -5.99
N GLY A 4 -9.87 2.49 -6.00
CA GLY A 4 -8.67 2.00 -6.65
C GLY A 4 -8.19 0.70 -6.04
N VAL A 5 -7.02 0.25 -6.47
CA VAL A 5 -6.34 -0.96 -6.01
C VAL A 5 -5.01 -0.58 -5.37
N LEU A 6 -4.76 -1.10 -4.18
CA LEU A 6 -3.48 -1.02 -3.47
C LEU A 6 -2.83 -2.41 -3.52
N GLU A 7 -1.67 -2.51 -4.12
CA GLU A 7 -0.91 -3.76 -4.18
C GLU A 7 -0.17 -3.99 -2.86
N ASN A 8 -0.23 -5.19 -2.29
CA ASN A 8 0.34 -5.48 -0.97
C ASN A 8 1.46 -6.53 -1.05
N MET A 9 2.36 -6.53 -0.06
CA MET A 9 3.46 -7.49 0.10
C MET A 9 4.34 -7.63 -1.15
N VAL A 10 4.64 -6.51 -1.80
CA VAL A 10 5.49 -6.51 -3.01
C VAL A 10 6.94 -6.82 -2.63
N LEU A 11 7.48 -7.91 -3.16
CA LEU A 11 8.89 -8.30 -2.99
C LEU A 11 9.79 -7.71 -4.09
N GLU A 12 9.31 -7.75 -5.33
CA GLU A 12 9.98 -7.18 -6.50
C GLU A 12 8.98 -6.32 -7.26
N SER A 13 9.33 -5.05 -7.51
CA SER A 13 8.45 -4.15 -8.24
C SER A 13 8.40 -4.54 -9.72
N SER A 14 7.17 -4.67 -10.24
CA SER A 14 6.93 -4.86 -11.67
C SER A 14 5.71 -4.05 -12.09
N GLU A 15 5.69 -3.59 -13.35
CA GLU A 15 4.53 -2.86 -13.89
C GLU A 15 3.34 -3.78 -14.24
N ARG A 16 3.45 -5.09 -14.00
CA ARG A 16 2.42 -6.07 -14.39
C ARG A 16 1.09 -5.81 -13.68
N ILE A 17 1.09 -5.71 -12.36
CA ILE A 17 -0.14 -5.51 -11.59
C ILE A 17 -0.75 -4.14 -11.87
N ARG A 18 0.06 -3.08 -11.97
CA ARG A 18 -0.41 -1.76 -12.39
C ARG A 18 -1.13 -1.84 -13.74
N GLY A 19 -0.51 -2.46 -14.74
CA GLY A 19 -1.09 -2.61 -16.08
C GLY A 19 -2.40 -3.41 -16.08
N GLU A 20 -2.48 -4.49 -15.30
CA GLU A 20 -3.70 -5.28 -15.15
C GLU A 20 -4.83 -4.46 -14.51
N VAL A 21 -4.54 -3.70 -13.45
CA VAL A 21 -5.50 -2.83 -12.75
C VAL A 21 -6.03 -1.73 -13.68
N GLU A 22 -5.14 -1.08 -14.43
CA GLU A 22 -5.50 -0.03 -15.38
C GLU A 22 -6.32 -0.58 -16.54
N ALA A 23 -6.00 -1.79 -17.04
CA ALA A 23 -6.78 -2.48 -18.08
C ALA A 23 -8.20 -2.84 -17.62
N MET A 24 -8.43 -3.03 -16.31
CA MET A 24 -9.75 -3.19 -15.72
C MET A 24 -10.51 -1.87 -15.53
N GLY A 25 -9.91 -0.73 -15.91
CA GLY A 25 -10.49 0.60 -15.72
C GLY A 25 -10.46 1.08 -14.26
N LEU A 26 -9.60 0.51 -13.42
CA LEU A 26 -9.44 0.87 -12.02
C LEU A 26 -8.20 1.73 -11.82
N LYS A 27 -8.21 2.58 -10.79
CA LYS A 27 -7.04 3.39 -10.39
C LYS A 27 -6.05 2.53 -9.62
N TYR A 28 -4.78 2.53 -10.01
CA TYR A 28 -3.70 1.99 -9.17
C TYR A 28 -3.29 3.04 -8.14
N LEU A 29 -3.47 2.74 -6.86
CA LEU A 29 -3.20 3.67 -5.74
C LEU A 29 -1.73 3.65 -5.31
N GLY A 30 -1.02 2.55 -5.60
CA GLY A 30 0.37 2.35 -5.19
C GLY A 30 0.61 0.91 -4.78
N SER A 31 1.79 0.68 -4.20
CA SER A 31 2.17 -0.60 -3.61
C SER A 31 2.69 -0.41 -2.18
N ILE A 32 2.52 -1.46 -1.39
CA ILE A 32 3.17 -1.63 -0.11
C ILE A 32 4.22 -2.74 -0.26
N PRO A 33 5.52 -2.43 -0.06
CA PRO A 33 6.56 -3.46 -0.07
C PRO A 33 6.38 -4.43 1.10
N PHE A 34 6.94 -5.62 0.97
CA PHE A 34 7.07 -6.52 2.11
C PHE A 34 7.94 -5.87 3.19
N ASP A 35 7.40 -5.77 4.40
CA ASP A 35 8.11 -5.28 5.58
C ASP A 35 8.27 -6.42 6.61
N PRO A 36 9.49 -6.94 6.82
CA PRO A 36 9.73 -8.01 7.78
C PRO A 36 9.46 -7.63 9.24
N LYS A 37 9.43 -6.33 9.57
CA LYS A 37 9.16 -5.84 10.94
C LYS A 37 7.69 -5.68 11.24
N LEU A 38 6.82 -5.76 10.22
CA LEU A 38 5.39 -5.54 10.38
C LEU A 38 4.79 -6.50 11.42
N GLU A 39 5.11 -7.79 11.32
CA GLU A 39 4.56 -8.82 12.22
C GLU A 39 4.94 -8.56 13.69
N GLU A 40 6.18 -8.12 13.94
CA GLU A 40 6.67 -7.81 15.28
C GLU A 40 5.98 -6.58 15.88
N ALA A 41 5.55 -5.64 15.02
CA ALA A 41 4.87 -4.41 15.43
C ALA A 41 3.36 -4.60 15.67
N LEU A 42 2.77 -5.72 15.27
CA LEU A 42 1.34 -5.97 15.46
C LEU A 42 0.98 -6.04 16.95
N GLY A 43 -0.02 -5.24 17.34
CA GLY A 43 -0.45 -5.10 18.73
C GLY A 43 0.16 -3.91 19.47
N ASP A 44 1.15 -3.24 18.88
CA ASP A 44 1.71 -1.98 19.37
C ASP A 44 1.53 -0.89 18.30
N ALA A 45 0.63 0.06 18.58
CA ALA A 45 0.30 1.12 17.64
C ALA A 45 1.48 2.08 17.37
N GLU A 46 2.33 2.32 18.36
CA GLU A 46 3.48 3.20 18.20
C GLU A 46 4.54 2.53 17.34
N ALA A 47 4.82 1.25 17.59
CA ALA A 47 5.72 0.45 16.76
C ALA A 47 5.20 0.32 15.32
N LEU A 48 3.89 0.10 15.14
CA LEU A 48 3.26 -0.03 13.83
C LEU A 48 3.45 1.24 13.00
N LEU A 49 3.33 2.42 13.59
CA LEU A 49 3.53 3.70 12.89
C LEU A 49 4.98 3.94 12.44
N GLN A 50 5.94 3.20 12.97
CA GLN A 50 7.35 3.26 12.55
C GLN A 50 7.72 2.27 11.43
N THR A 51 6.76 1.45 10.97
CA THR A 51 7.00 0.46 9.90
C THR A 51 7.05 1.11 8.52
N ASP A 52 7.74 0.45 7.59
CA ASP A 52 7.71 0.81 6.17
C ASP A 52 6.29 0.60 5.61
N PHE A 53 5.55 -0.39 6.14
CA PHE A 53 4.13 -0.59 5.87
C PHE A 53 3.31 0.68 6.11
N ALA A 54 3.42 1.29 7.30
CA ALA A 54 2.66 2.50 7.64
C ALA A 54 3.06 3.69 6.75
N THR A 55 4.35 3.85 6.48
CA THR A 55 4.88 4.89 5.60
C THR A 55 4.33 4.76 4.17
N SER A 56 4.41 3.56 3.58
CA SER A 56 3.93 3.29 2.22
C SER A 56 2.42 3.37 2.12
N LEU A 57 1.68 2.89 3.13
CA LEU A 57 0.22 3.02 3.16
C LEU A 57 -0.19 4.49 3.14
N ASN A 58 0.40 5.32 4.00
CA ASN A 58 0.10 6.75 4.05
C ASN A 58 0.40 7.44 2.71
N ALA A 59 1.54 7.13 2.09
CA ALA A 59 1.88 7.64 0.77
C ALA A 59 0.83 7.26 -0.30
N ALA A 60 0.34 6.02 -0.28
CA ALA A 60 -0.62 5.53 -1.26
C ALA A 60 -2.04 6.10 -1.09
N VAL A 61 -2.47 6.36 0.15
CA VAL A 61 -3.88 6.72 0.43
C VAL A 61 -4.08 8.17 0.87
N SER A 62 -3.03 8.93 1.17
CA SER A 62 -3.13 10.34 1.61
C SER A 62 -3.96 11.21 0.65
N SER A 63 -3.83 11.00 -0.65
CA SER A 63 -4.62 11.72 -1.68
C SER A 63 -6.13 11.43 -1.65
N LEU A 64 -6.57 10.44 -0.86
CA LEU A 64 -7.98 10.08 -0.69
C LEU A 64 -8.60 10.72 0.56
N LEU A 65 -7.79 11.30 1.45
CA LEU A 65 -8.27 11.93 2.66
C LEU A 65 -8.82 13.33 2.35
N PRO A 66 -9.92 13.75 3.01
CA PRO A 66 -10.36 15.14 2.96
C PRO A 66 -9.35 16.05 3.66
N ASP A 67 -9.37 17.34 3.29
CA ASP A 67 -8.60 18.42 3.95
C ASP A 67 -8.96 18.57 5.44
#